data_AF-H8MHX0-F1
#
_entry.id   AF-H8MHX0-F1
#
_cell.length_a   1.000
_cell.length_b   1.000
_cell.length_c   1.000
_cell.angle_alpha   90.00
_cell.angle_beta   90.00
_cell.angle_gamma   90.00
#
_symmetry.space_group_name_H-M   'P 1'
#
loop_
_entity.id
_entity.type
_entity.pdbx_description
1 polymer ?
#
loop_
_entity_poly.entity_id
_entity_poly.type
_entity_poly.pdbx_seq_one_letter_code
_entity_poly.pdbx_strand_id
1 'polypeptide(L)'
;MLRLGSLLLLCLTLACAERPPPPAPRTWPRSQNSGLGTVTSVERVHITQGFQVLHGETQEEVTVHEGLLIRINGLSPVEFMPRAAMSPPSMVLGNSFAEMITWPSGLWPTVLLTEAPPPGTEAGLWMYDSWEDPTPRGAEFKRELTRALGPQGLGVNIQTPSADAPVTSYLSVEVLKEKVRGRRTLNGVPAPELCASLQVACGFKDTMHGRLDCGVCPQGQTCTADNTCCTPATCASLGRSCGTVVPDGCGYALDCGACPVR
;
A
#
# COMPACT_ATOMS: atom_id res chain seq x y z
N MET A 1 -50.09 50.49 -52.68
CA MET A 1 -49.61 49.16 -53.09
C MET A 1 -48.53 48.70 -52.11
N LEU A 2 -48.68 47.46 -51.64
CA LEU A 2 -47.80 46.58 -50.87
C LEU A 2 -46.49 47.07 -50.19
N ARG A 3 -46.43 46.75 -48.89
CA ARG A 3 -45.36 46.07 -48.12
C ARG A 3 -44.00 46.75 -47.91
N LEU A 4 -43.62 46.90 -46.65
CA LEU A 4 -42.38 46.31 -46.10
C LEU A 4 -42.54 46.14 -44.58
N GLY A 5 -42.90 44.93 -44.14
CA GLY A 5 -42.94 44.56 -42.73
C GLY A 5 -41.57 44.03 -42.29
N SER A 6 -40.94 44.71 -41.34
CA SER A 6 -39.74 44.22 -40.65
C SER A 6 -40.12 43.12 -39.66
N LEU A 7 -39.86 41.86 -40.00
CA LEU A 7 -39.80 40.76 -39.05
C LEU A 7 -38.34 40.40 -38.80
N LEU A 8 -37.88 40.65 -37.57
CA LEU A 8 -36.67 40.03 -37.01
C LEU A 8 -36.89 38.51 -36.97
N LEU A 9 -36.13 37.77 -37.78
CA LEU A 9 -35.95 36.33 -37.62
C LEU A 9 -34.63 36.09 -36.88
N LEU A 10 -34.73 35.84 -35.57
CA LEU A 10 -33.68 35.16 -34.80
C LEU A 10 -33.55 33.73 -35.34
N CYS A 11 -32.52 33.45 -36.11
CA CYS A 11 -32.08 32.08 -36.36
C CYS A 11 -31.37 31.56 -35.10
N LEU A 12 -32.10 30.83 -34.25
CA LEU A 12 -31.50 29.94 -33.25
C LEU A 12 -30.73 28.83 -33.99
N THR A 13 -29.41 28.88 -33.96
CA THR A 13 -28.57 27.72 -34.26
C THR A 13 -28.63 26.78 -33.06
N LEU A 14 -29.56 25.82 -33.06
CA LEU A 14 -29.39 24.61 -32.26
C LEU A 14 -28.17 23.86 -32.82
N ALA A 15 -27.00 24.15 -32.27
CA ALA A 15 -25.88 23.23 -32.37
C ALA A 15 -26.30 21.96 -31.63
N CYS A 16 -26.64 20.91 -32.38
CA CYS A 16 -26.66 19.55 -31.85
C CYS A 16 -25.26 19.28 -31.29
N ALA A 17 -25.09 19.40 -29.98
CA ALA A 17 -23.94 18.82 -29.31
C ALA A 17 -24.07 17.31 -29.50
N GLU A 18 -23.35 16.75 -30.47
CA GLU A 18 -23.16 15.32 -30.60
C GLU A 18 -22.69 14.83 -29.23
N ARG A 19 -23.52 14.01 -28.58
CA ARG A 19 -23.10 13.33 -27.36
C ARG A 19 -21.84 12.55 -27.74
N PRO A 20 -20.75 12.65 -26.95
CA PRO A 20 -19.59 11.82 -27.19
C PRO A 20 -20.06 10.36 -27.25
N PRO A 21 -19.55 9.56 -28.20
CA PRO A 21 -19.94 8.17 -28.30
C PRO A 21 -19.76 7.50 -26.92
N PRO A 22 -20.69 6.63 -26.51
CA PRO A 22 -20.52 5.89 -25.27
C PRO A 22 -19.15 5.20 -25.30
N PRO A 23 -18.40 5.22 -24.19
CA PRO A 23 -17.10 4.57 -24.15
C PRO A 23 -17.27 3.14 -24.65
N ALA A 24 -16.38 2.73 -25.56
CA ALA A 24 -16.41 1.39 -26.11
C ALA A 24 -16.53 0.37 -24.95
N PRO A 25 -17.37 -0.67 -25.09
CA PRO A 25 -17.47 -1.70 -24.05
C PRO A 25 -16.05 -2.23 -23.80
N ARG A 26 -15.55 -2.01 -22.58
CA ARG A 26 -14.21 -2.46 -22.18
C ARG A 26 -14.18 -3.98 -22.33
N THR A 27 -13.59 -4.48 -23.40
CA THR A 27 -13.23 -5.88 -23.52
C THR A 27 -12.00 -6.08 -22.64
N TRP A 28 -12.25 -6.29 -21.34
CA TRP A 28 -11.24 -6.56 -20.34
C TRP A 28 -10.45 -7.82 -20.70
N PRO A 29 -9.10 -7.76 -20.82
CA PRO A 29 -8.29 -8.96 -20.66
C PRO A 29 -8.47 -9.43 -19.21
N ARG A 30 -9.19 -10.52 -19.09
CA ARG A 30 -9.61 -11.12 -17.83
C ARG A 30 -8.36 -11.61 -17.08
N SER A 31 -8.14 -11.08 -15.87
CA SER A 31 -7.15 -11.50 -14.86
C SER A 31 -7.34 -12.94 -14.33
N GLN A 32 -7.96 -13.84 -15.09
CA GLN A 32 -8.11 -15.23 -14.68
C GLN A 32 -7.10 -16.04 -15.49
N ASN A 33 -6.02 -16.49 -14.83
CA ASN A 33 -4.96 -17.38 -15.32
C ASN A 33 -3.63 -16.75 -15.77
N SER A 34 -3.29 -15.53 -15.32
CA SER A 34 -1.99 -14.91 -15.62
C SER A 34 -0.82 -15.44 -14.79
N GLY A 35 -0.97 -16.50 -14.00
CA GLY A 35 0.07 -17.00 -13.09
C GLY A 35 0.37 -16.09 -11.88
N LEU A 36 -0.10 -14.84 -11.88
CA LEU A 36 0.10 -13.88 -10.79
C LEU A 36 -0.74 -14.17 -9.53
N GLY A 37 -1.53 -15.25 -9.49
CA GLY A 37 -2.49 -15.49 -8.43
C GLY A 37 -3.73 -14.59 -8.53
N THR A 38 -4.42 -14.39 -7.41
CA THR A 38 -5.66 -13.62 -7.32
C THR A 38 -5.48 -12.40 -6.43
N VAL A 39 -5.74 -11.21 -6.97
CA VAL A 39 -5.81 -9.97 -6.16
C VAL A 39 -7.03 -10.04 -5.26
N THR A 40 -6.82 -10.05 -3.94
CA THR A 40 -7.86 -10.20 -2.92
C THR A 40 -8.21 -8.90 -2.20
N SER A 41 -7.29 -7.94 -2.15
CA SER A 41 -7.60 -6.58 -1.70
C SER A 41 -6.67 -5.54 -2.34
N VAL A 42 -7.19 -4.32 -2.46
CA VAL A 42 -6.45 -3.11 -2.84
C VAL A 42 -6.89 -2.01 -1.88
N GLU A 43 -6.00 -1.61 -0.98
CA GLU A 43 -6.31 -0.70 0.12
C GLU A 43 -5.46 0.56 0.00
N ARG A 44 -6.04 1.74 0.28
CA ARG A 44 -5.28 2.98 0.31
C ARG A 44 -4.51 3.12 1.61
N VAL A 45 -3.26 3.55 1.51
CA VAL A 45 -2.39 3.81 2.65
C VAL A 45 -1.69 5.15 2.56
N HIS A 46 -1.39 5.71 3.73
CA HIS A 46 -0.56 6.91 3.87
C HIS A 46 0.65 6.57 4.75
N ILE A 47 1.86 6.82 4.27
CA ILE A 47 3.11 6.66 5.04
C ILE A 47 3.64 8.04 5.42
N THR A 48 3.64 8.33 6.71
CA THR A 48 3.98 9.67 7.23
C THR A 48 5.42 10.07 6.86
N GLN A 49 6.37 9.14 7.00
CA GLN A 49 7.77 9.35 6.63
C GLN A 49 8.06 9.24 5.12
N GLY A 50 7.05 8.86 4.33
CA GLY A 50 7.21 8.54 2.92
C GLY A 50 7.92 7.20 2.68
N PHE A 51 7.97 6.80 1.41
CA PHE A 51 8.66 5.61 0.93
C PHE A 51 9.20 5.85 -0.48
N GLN A 52 10.27 5.14 -0.84
CA GLN A 52 10.89 5.27 -2.16
C GLN A 52 10.17 4.42 -3.20
N VAL A 53 9.98 4.98 -4.38
CA VAL A 53 9.41 4.30 -5.54
C VAL A 53 10.27 4.61 -6.76
N LEU A 54 10.65 3.56 -7.48
CA LEU A 54 11.30 3.68 -8.79
C LEU A 54 10.23 3.76 -9.88
N HIS A 55 10.28 4.81 -10.69
CA HIS A 55 9.44 4.95 -11.89
C HIS A 55 10.13 4.29 -13.09
N GLY A 56 9.50 3.29 -13.70
CA GLY A 56 10.13 2.47 -14.72
C GLY A 56 10.48 3.22 -16.02
N GLU A 57 9.61 4.11 -16.48
CA GLU A 57 9.82 4.90 -17.69
C GLU A 57 11.02 5.86 -17.56
N THR A 58 11.15 6.55 -16.42
CA THR A 58 12.16 7.58 -16.19
C THR A 58 13.41 7.06 -15.49
N GLN A 59 13.31 5.92 -14.79
CA GLN A 59 14.29 5.42 -13.82
C GLN A 59 14.63 6.44 -12.73
N GLU A 60 13.65 7.26 -12.38
CA GLU A 60 13.75 8.20 -11.27
C GLU A 60 13.24 7.55 -10.00
N GLU A 61 13.98 7.70 -8.90
CA GLU A 61 13.56 7.29 -7.57
C GLU A 61 12.94 8.50 -6.86
N VAL A 62 11.69 8.35 -6.43
CA VAL A 62 10.91 9.42 -5.82
C VAL A 62 10.38 9.00 -4.46
N THR A 63 10.40 9.93 -3.51
CA THR A 63 9.74 9.75 -2.21
C THR A 63 8.25 10.08 -2.35
N VAL A 64 7.40 9.11 -2.07
CA VAL A 64 5.94 9.26 -2.08
C VAL A 64 5.35 8.96 -0.69
N HIS A 65 4.18 9.53 -0.40
CA HIS A 65 3.48 9.31 0.87
C HIS A 65 2.18 8.50 0.70
N GLU A 66 1.53 8.64 -0.45
CA GLU A 66 0.29 7.93 -0.77
C GLU A 66 0.59 6.65 -1.52
N GLY A 67 0.04 5.54 -1.04
CA GLY A 67 0.27 4.24 -1.63
C GLY A 67 -0.96 3.35 -1.68
N LEU A 68 -0.79 2.21 -2.34
CA LEU A 68 -1.72 1.09 -2.30
C LEU A 68 -1.04 -0.11 -1.64
N LEU A 69 -1.76 -0.75 -0.70
CA LEU A 69 -1.47 -2.10 -0.24
C LEU A 69 -2.29 -3.09 -1.08
N ILE A 70 -1.60 -3.93 -1.85
CA ILE A 70 -2.23 -4.93 -2.72
C ILE A 70 -1.95 -6.31 -2.16
N ARG A 71 -3.01 -7.09 -1.90
CA ARG A 71 -2.91 -8.48 -1.45
C ARG A 71 -3.19 -9.44 -2.58
N ILE A 72 -2.33 -10.44 -2.71
CA ILE A 72 -2.38 -11.44 -3.78
C ILE A 72 -2.30 -12.83 -3.16
N ASN A 73 -3.33 -13.65 -3.38
CA ASN A 73 -3.37 -15.03 -2.92
C ASN A 73 -2.97 -15.99 -4.05
N GLY A 74 -2.28 -17.06 -3.69
CA GLY A 74 -1.98 -18.16 -4.62
C GLY A 74 -0.88 -17.85 -5.64
N LEU A 75 -0.10 -16.78 -5.44
CA LEU A 75 1.12 -16.54 -6.22
C LEU A 75 2.14 -17.63 -5.89
N SER A 76 2.47 -18.46 -6.88
CA SER A 76 3.34 -19.63 -6.72
C SER A 76 4.79 -19.18 -6.52
N PRO A 77 5.48 -19.61 -5.44
CA PRO A 77 6.90 -19.28 -5.24
C PRO A 77 7.80 -19.82 -6.35
N VAL A 78 7.44 -20.96 -6.95
CA VAL A 78 8.24 -21.61 -8.00
C VAL A 78 8.06 -20.92 -9.35
N GLU A 79 6.85 -20.41 -9.63
CA GLU A 79 6.60 -19.64 -10.86
C GLU A 79 7.15 -18.22 -10.74
N PHE A 80 7.06 -17.64 -9.54
CA PHE A 80 7.61 -16.33 -9.25
C PHE A 80 9.14 -16.32 -9.18
N MET A 81 9.77 -17.38 -8.67
CA MET A 81 11.23 -17.56 -8.66
C MET A 81 11.59 -18.90 -9.31
N PRO A 82 11.62 -18.99 -10.65
CA PRO A 82 12.05 -20.19 -11.33
C PRO A 82 13.51 -20.50 -10.96
N ARG A 83 13.89 -21.77 -10.87
CA ARG A 83 15.23 -22.19 -10.40
C ARG A 83 16.40 -21.61 -11.21
N ALA A 84 16.15 -21.16 -12.43
CA ALA A 84 17.15 -20.51 -13.25
C ALA A 84 17.39 -19.03 -12.85
N ALA A 85 16.53 -18.45 -12.02
CA ALA A 85 16.56 -17.03 -11.67
C ALA A 85 17.61 -16.73 -10.61
N MET A 86 18.51 -15.80 -10.95
CA MET A 86 19.56 -15.32 -10.05
C MET A 86 19.04 -14.27 -9.05
N SER A 87 17.95 -13.58 -9.40
CA SER A 87 17.29 -12.56 -8.58
C SER A 87 15.78 -12.69 -8.73
N PRO A 88 15.01 -12.34 -7.69
CA PRO A 88 13.56 -12.30 -7.79
C PRO A 88 13.09 -11.25 -8.80
N PRO A 89 12.02 -11.52 -9.56
CA PRO A 89 11.43 -10.50 -10.40
C PRO A 89 10.82 -9.39 -9.55
N SER A 90 10.70 -8.22 -10.15
CA SER A 90 10.04 -7.07 -9.55
C SER A 90 8.56 -7.07 -9.90
N MET A 91 7.73 -6.59 -8.97
CA MET A 91 6.32 -6.31 -9.26
C MET A 91 6.18 -4.84 -9.63
N VAL A 92 5.36 -4.54 -10.62
CA VAL A 92 5.18 -3.17 -11.13
C VAL A 92 3.70 -2.87 -11.29
N LEU A 93 3.24 -1.75 -10.74
CA LEU A 93 1.90 -1.23 -10.95
C LEU A 93 1.93 -0.03 -11.91
N GLY A 94 1.43 -0.23 -13.12
CA GLY A 94 1.54 0.75 -14.20
C GLY A 94 3.01 1.04 -14.48
N ASN A 95 3.49 2.19 -14.00
CA ASN A 95 4.86 2.66 -14.12
C ASN A 95 5.68 2.54 -12.82
N SER A 96 5.06 2.20 -11.71
CA SER A 96 5.69 2.31 -10.38
C SER A 96 6.11 0.93 -9.89
N PHE A 97 7.41 0.74 -9.66
CA PHE A 97 7.92 -0.48 -9.04
C PHE A 97 7.37 -0.60 -7.62
N ALA A 98 6.88 -1.79 -7.29
CA ALA A 98 6.27 -2.08 -6.01
C ALA A 98 7.31 -2.69 -5.06
N GLU A 99 7.26 -2.25 -3.82
CA GLU A 99 7.97 -2.89 -2.73
C GLU A 99 7.21 -4.15 -2.28
N MET A 100 7.94 -5.27 -2.20
CA MET A 100 7.38 -6.52 -1.70
C MET A 100 7.44 -6.57 -0.17
N ILE A 101 6.30 -6.36 0.47
CA ILE A 101 6.16 -6.38 1.93
C ILE A 101 6.23 -7.81 2.47
N THR A 102 5.55 -8.74 1.80
CA THR A 102 5.63 -10.18 2.04
C THR A 102 5.89 -10.93 0.74
N TRP A 103 6.86 -11.84 0.78
CA TRP A 103 7.23 -12.66 -0.37
C TRP A 103 6.23 -13.79 -0.62
N PRO A 104 6.12 -14.28 -1.87
CA PRO A 104 5.27 -15.41 -2.21
C PRO A 104 5.72 -16.64 -1.44
N SER A 105 4.79 -17.23 -0.69
CA SER A 105 5.03 -18.45 0.08
C SER A 105 4.07 -19.58 -0.31
N GLY A 106 3.09 -19.32 -1.16
CA GLY A 106 1.98 -20.22 -1.49
C GLY A 106 0.95 -20.39 -0.36
N LEU A 107 1.35 -20.21 0.90
CA LEU A 107 0.49 -20.34 2.08
C LEU A 107 -0.12 -19.01 2.52
N TRP A 108 0.63 -17.92 2.37
CA TRP A 108 0.24 -16.58 2.83
C TRP A 108 0.14 -15.63 1.64
N PRO A 109 -0.71 -14.59 1.73
CA PRO A 109 -0.78 -13.57 0.70
C PRO A 109 0.58 -12.91 0.50
N THR A 110 0.95 -12.75 -0.77
CA THR A 110 1.96 -11.76 -1.17
C THR A 110 1.32 -10.39 -0.99
N VAL A 111 2.03 -9.47 -0.36
CA VAL A 111 1.58 -8.11 -0.12
C VAL A 111 2.58 -7.15 -0.73
N LEU A 112 2.06 -6.24 -1.55
CA LEU A 112 2.83 -5.22 -2.24
C LEU A 112 2.47 -3.84 -1.70
N LEU A 113 3.46 -2.98 -1.56
CA LEU A 113 3.30 -1.54 -1.38
C LEU A 113 3.74 -0.85 -2.67
N THR A 114 2.91 0.04 -3.20
CA THR A 114 3.22 0.79 -4.41
C THR A 114 2.67 2.20 -4.29
N GLU A 115 3.20 3.14 -5.08
CA GLU A 115 2.60 4.46 -5.24
C GLU A 115 1.14 4.33 -5.71
N ALA A 116 0.25 5.16 -5.17
CA ALA A 116 -1.14 5.15 -5.58
C ALA A 116 -1.34 5.83 -6.94
N PRO A 117 -1.81 5.11 -7.99
CA PRO A 117 -2.30 5.75 -9.20
C PRO A 117 -3.55 6.58 -8.88
N PRO A 118 -4.02 7.42 -9.83
CA PRO A 118 -5.23 8.19 -9.64
C PRO A 118 -6.41 7.33 -9.15
N PRO A 119 -7.25 7.84 -8.23
CA PRO A 119 -8.34 7.06 -7.67
C PRO A 119 -9.41 6.76 -8.72
N GLY A 120 -10.07 5.60 -8.60
CA GLY A 120 -11.11 5.18 -9.53
C GLY A 120 -10.64 4.90 -10.97
N THR A 121 -9.33 4.74 -11.18
CA THR A 121 -8.76 4.38 -12.48
C THR A 121 -8.36 2.91 -12.53
N GLU A 122 -8.12 2.42 -13.74
CA GLU A 122 -7.56 1.10 -13.96
C GLU A 122 -6.04 1.22 -14.04
N ALA A 123 -5.32 0.32 -13.38
CA ALA A 123 -3.88 0.21 -13.46
C ALA A 123 -3.48 -1.26 -13.64
N GLY A 124 -2.51 -1.53 -14.51
CA GLY A 124 -2.03 -2.88 -14.74
C GLY A 124 -0.93 -3.25 -13.77
N LEU A 125 -1.12 -4.31 -12.99
CA LEU A 125 -0.09 -4.94 -12.17
C LEU A 125 0.56 -6.06 -12.97
N TRP A 126 1.88 -6.08 -13.05
CA TRP A 126 2.62 -7.05 -13.86
C TRP A 126 3.97 -7.39 -13.25
N MET A 127 4.54 -8.50 -13.69
CA MET A 127 5.86 -8.98 -13.28
C MET A 127 6.92 -8.51 -14.27
N TYR A 128 7.94 -7.83 -13.74
CA TYR A 128 9.12 -7.39 -14.49
C TYR A 128 10.32 -8.27 -14.13
N ASP A 129 10.83 -8.97 -15.13
CA ASP A 129 11.92 -9.94 -15.01
C ASP A 129 13.28 -9.22 -15.06
N SER A 130 13.84 -8.92 -13.89
CA SER A 130 15.05 -8.09 -13.76
C SER A 130 16.38 -8.80 -14.03
N TRP A 131 16.35 -10.06 -14.47
CA TRP A 131 17.54 -10.88 -14.76
C TRP A 131 18.04 -10.79 -16.22
N GLU A 132 17.26 -10.19 -17.11
CA GLU A 132 17.64 -9.95 -18.50
C GLU A 132 18.05 -8.48 -18.64
N ASP A 133 19.37 -8.20 -18.72
CA ASP A 133 19.92 -6.90 -19.13
C ASP A 133 19.57 -5.68 -18.23
N PRO A 134 20.12 -4.46 -18.47
CA PRO A 134 19.77 -3.29 -17.66
C PRO A 134 18.28 -2.94 -17.78
N THR A 135 17.67 -2.48 -16.69
CA THR A 135 16.25 -2.10 -16.62
C THR A 135 15.83 -1.27 -17.84
N PRO A 136 14.87 -1.73 -18.67
CA PRO A 136 14.44 -1.05 -19.87
C PRO A 136 13.83 0.30 -19.51
N ARG A 137 14.04 1.29 -20.39
CA ARG A 137 13.66 2.68 -20.15
C ARG A 137 12.71 3.22 -21.20
N GLY A 138 11.91 4.21 -20.81
CA GLY A 138 11.00 4.93 -21.69
C GLY A 138 10.16 4.02 -22.58
N ALA A 139 10.39 4.08 -23.89
CA ALA A 139 9.62 3.33 -24.87
C ALA A 139 9.79 1.81 -24.76
N GLU A 140 10.92 1.31 -24.27
CA GLU A 140 11.15 -0.12 -24.10
C GLU A 140 10.32 -0.67 -22.94
N PHE A 141 10.35 0.01 -21.80
CA PHE A 141 9.51 -0.29 -20.65
C PHE A 141 8.02 -0.32 -21.02
N LYS A 142 7.54 0.64 -21.83
CA LYS A 142 6.14 0.63 -22.33
C LYS A 142 5.79 -0.58 -23.18
N ARG A 143 6.72 -1.06 -24.02
CA ARG A 143 6.52 -2.27 -24.82
C ARG A 143 6.42 -3.49 -23.93
N GLU A 144 7.23 -3.54 -22.88
CA GLU A 144 7.22 -4.61 -21.88
C GLU A 144 5.90 -4.64 -21.12
N LEU A 145 5.48 -3.49 -20.59
CA LEU A 145 4.18 -3.31 -19.95
C LEU A 145 3.04 -3.79 -20.86
N THR A 146 3.04 -3.37 -22.12
CA THR A 146 2.00 -3.77 -23.10
C THR A 146 2.00 -5.28 -23.34
N ARG A 147 3.19 -5.89 -23.41
CA ARG A 147 3.36 -7.34 -23.57
C ARG A 147 2.85 -8.09 -22.34
N ALA A 148 3.20 -7.63 -21.14
CA ALA A 148 2.86 -8.25 -19.88
C ALA A 148 1.35 -8.15 -19.55
N LEU A 149 0.67 -7.09 -20.00
CA LEU A 149 -0.79 -6.96 -19.89
C LEU A 149 -1.55 -7.55 -21.10
N GLY A 150 -0.84 -8.12 -22.07
CA GLY A 150 -1.42 -8.74 -23.25
C GLY A 150 -2.02 -10.13 -22.97
N PRO A 151 -2.65 -10.77 -23.98
CA PRO A 151 -3.37 -12.04 -23.83
C PRO A 151 -2.55 -13.22 -23.31
N GLN A 152 -1.21 -13.17 -23.46
CA GLN A 152 -0.28 -14.20 -23.02
C GLN A 152 0.63 -13.73 -21.87
N GLY A 153 0.41 -12.50 -21.39
CA GLY A 153 1.25 -11.89 -20.38
C GLY A 153 0.86 -12.29 -18.95
N LEU A 154 1.82 -12.17 -18.04
CA LEU A 154 1.65 -12.46 -16.61
C LEU A 154 1.21 -11.19 -15.86
N GLY A 155 0.18 -10.52 -16.35
CA GLY A 155 -0.32 -9.26 -15.81
C GLY A 155 -1.79 -9.33 -15.42
N VAL A 156 -2.23 -8.42 -14.55
CA VAL A 156 -3.62 -8.28 -14.10
C VAL A 156 -4.01 -6.81 -14.04
N ASN A 157 -5.22 -6.48 -14.48
CA ASN A 157 -5.73 -5.12 -14.30
C ASN A 157 -6.38 -5.02 -12.92
N ILE A 158 -5.97 -4.01 -12.15
CA ILE A 158 -6.59 -3.66 -10.88
C ILE A 158 -7.38 -2.37 -11.04
N GLN A 159 -8.55 -2.34 -10.40
CA GLN A 159 -9.32 -1.11 -10.24
C GLN A 159 -8.83 -0.43 -8.97
N THR A 160 -8.32 0.80 -9.07
CA THR A 160 -7.89 1.55 -7.90
C THR A 160 -9.11 1.97 -7.06
N PRO A 161 -8.96 2.02 -5.73
CA PRO A 161 -10.03 2.49 -4.86
C PRO A 161 -10.48 3.91 -5.23
N SER A 162 -11.73 4.24 -4.92
CA SER A 162 -12.27 5.58 -5.14
C SER A 162 -11.58 6.62 -4.25
N ALA A 163 -11.75 7.90 -4.60
CA ALA A 163 -11.08 9.01 -3.90
C ALA A 163 -11.54 9.16 -2.44
N ASP A 164 -12.75 8.69 -2.13
CA ASP A 164 -13.38 8.67 -0.81
C ASP A 164 -13.13 7.36 -0.04
N ALA A 165 -12.44 6.38 -0.63
CA ALA A 165 -12.12 5.13 0.04
C ALA A 165 -11.27 5.40 1.32
N PRO A 166 -11.51 4.66 2.41
CA PRO A 166 -10.74 4.81 3.65
C PRO A 166 -9.24 4.67 3.42
N VAL A 167 -8.46 5.52 4.10
CA VAL A 167 -6.99 5.50 4.06
C VAL A 167 -6.46 5.03 5.42
N THR A 168 -5.61 4.01 5.41
CA THR A 168 -4.93 3.55 6.62
C THR A 168 -3.56 4.21 6.73
N SER A 169 -3.31 4.93 7.81
CA SER A 169 -2.04 5.65 8.01
C SER A 169 -1.03 4.84 8.82
N TYR A 170 0.22 4.86 8.39
CA TYR A 170 1.38 4.30 9.08
C TYR A 170 2.44 5.38 9.27
N LEU A 171 3.23 5.26 10.33
CA LEU A 171 4.36 6.17 10.57
C LEU A 171 5.46 5.98 9.52
N SER A 172 5.83 4.72 9.25
CA SER A 172 6.90 4.33 8.34
C SER A 172 6.59 3.01 7.64
N VAL A 173 7.37 2.68 6.61
CA VAL A 173 7.30 1.38 5.90
C VAL A 173 7.60 0.22 6.86
N GLU A 174 8.52 0.39 7.80
CA GLU A 174 8.85 -0.62 8.81
C GLU A 174 7.63 -0.92 9.67
N VAL A 175 6.94 0.10 10.17
CA VAL A 175 5.71 -0.07 10.95
C VAL A 175 4.63 -0.78 10.13
N LEU A 176 4.51 -0.46 8.85
CA LEU A 176 3.61 -1.15 7.93
C LEU A 176 4.00 -2.63 7.76
N LYS A 177 5.28 -2.94 7.50
CA LYS A 177 5.79 -4.30 7.35
C LYS A 177 5.50 -5.14 8.58
N GLU A 178 5.72 -4.56 9.75
CA GLU A 178 5.39 -5.17 11.04
C GLU A 178 3.91 -5.53 11.14
N LYS A 179 3.02 -4.59 10.83
CA LYS A 179 1.56 -4.79 10.85
C LYS A 179 1.06 -5.79 9.80
N VAL A 180 1.66 -5.81 8.61
CA VAL A 180 1.28 -6.74 7.55
C VAL A 180 1.77 -8.16 7.83
N ARG A 181 2.97 -8.31 8.40
CA ARG A 181 3.58 -9.61 8.72
C ARG A 181 3.01 -10.23 10.00
N GLY A 182 2.47 -9.41 10.90
CA GLY A 182 1.78 -9.88 12.10
C GLY A 182 0.51 -10.67 11.77
N ARG A 183 0.48 -11.93 12.20
CA ARG A 183 -0.70 -12.79 12.07
C ARG A 183 -1.72 -12.44 13.14
N ARG A 184 -2.95 -12.20 12.69
CA ARG A 184 -4.12 -12.05 13.58
C ARG A 184 -4.79 -13.38 13.93
N THR A 185 -4.39 -14.47 13.27
CA THR A 185 -4.86 -15.84 13.53
C THR A 185 -3.73 -16.82 13.23
N LEU A 186 -3.62 -17.88 14.04
CA LEU A 186 -2.67 -18.96 13.82
C LEU A 186 -3.39 -20.30 13.97
N ASN A 187 -3.41 -21.12 12.91
CA ASN A 187 -4.10 -22.42 12.90
C ASN A 187 -5.57 -22.35 13.35
N GLY A 188 -6.28 -21.29 12.96
CA GLY A 188 -7.68 -21.06 13.34
C GLY A 188 -7.88 -20.45 14.73
N VAL A 189 -6.81 -20.28 15.53
CA VAL A 189 -6.88 -19.63 16.83
C VAL A 189 -6.65 -18.12 16.65
N PRO A 190 -7.54 -17.24 17.15
CA PRO A 190 -7.36 -15.80 17.14
C PRO A 190 -6.11 -15.34 17.92
N ALA A 191 -5.39 -14.37 17.38
CA ALA A 191 -4.19 -13.83 18.02
C ALA A 191 -4.42 -13.36 19.46
N PRO A 192 -5.54 -12.71 19.86
CA PRO A 192 -5.75 -12.33 21.25
C PRO A 192 -5.68 -13.51 22.24
N GLU A 193 -6.19 -14.69 21.87
CA GLU A 193 -6.16 -15.89 22.70
C GLU A 193 -4.73 -16.43 22.83
N LEU A 194 -4.00 -16.51 21.71
CA LEU A 194 -2.59 -16.90 21.70
C LEU A 194 -1.72 -15.93 22.50
N CYS A 195 -1.90 -14.62 22.29
CA CYS A 195 -1.15 -13.59 22.98
C CYS A 195 -1.41 -13.63 24.49
N ALA A 196 -2.66 -13.82 24.92
CA ALA A 196 -3.00 -14.04 26.32
C ALA A 196 -2.30 -15.30 26.89
N SER A 197 -2.27 -16.41 26.14
CA SER A 197 -1.57 -17.63 26.56
C SER A 197 -0.05 -17.45 26.68
N LEU A 198 0.53 -16.54 25.90
CA LEU A 198 1.94 -16.17 25.92
C LEU A 198 2.24 -15.03 26.90
N GLN A 199 1.24 -14.57 27.67
CA GLN A 199 1.32 -13.44 28.58
C GLN A 199 1.78 -12.14 27.90
N VAL A 200 1.40 -11.98 26.64
CA VAL A 200 1.65 -10.81 25.81
C VAL A 200 0.37 -9.99 25.71
N ALA A 201 0.41 -8.73 26.16
CA ALA A 201 -0.77 -7.85 26.19
C ALA A 201 -0.92 -7.00 24.92
N CYS A 202 0.17 -6.75 24.20
CA CYS A 202 0.19 -5.85 23.05
C CYS A 202 1.41 -6.07 22.14
N GLY A 203 1.41 -5.42 20.98
CA GLY A 203 2.56 -5.39 20.07
C GLY A 203 2.71 -6.70 19.31
N PHE A 204 3.94 -7.02 18.91
CA PHE A 204 4.24 -8.23 18.16
C PHE A 204 5.02 -9.23 18.99
N LYS A 205 4.75 -10.52 18.78
CA LYS A 205 5.50 -11.61 19.38
C LYS A 205 5.89 -12.63 18.32
N ASP A 206 7.19 -12.90 18.20
CA ASP A 206 7.67 -13.98 17.35
C ASP A 206 7.41 -15.33 18.02
N THR A 207 6.87 -16.26 17.23
CA THR A 207 6.63 -17.65 17.63
C THR A 207 7.26 -18.58 16.60
N MET A 208 7.39 -19.87 16.93
CA MET A 208 7.90 -20.88 16.00
C MET A 208 7.07 -21.00 14.72
N HIS A 209 5.80 -20.56 14.74
CA HIS A 209 4.92 -20.65 13.59
C HIS A 209 4.76 -19.33 12.84
N GLY A 210 5.34 -18.23 13.32
CA GLY A 210 5.25 -16.89 12.72
C GLY A 210 5.13 -15.78 13.75
N ARG A 211 5.12 -14.54 13.27
CA ARG A 211 4.94 -13.33 14.10
C ARG A 211 3.46 -13.10 14.37
N LEU A 212 3.05 -12.99 15.63
CA LEU A 212 1.68 -12.67 16.04
C LEU A 212 1.51 -11.16 16.25
N ASP A 213 0.39 -10.59 15.78
CA ASP A 213 -0.05 -9.22 16.12
C ASP A 213 -1.01 -9.30 17.31
N CYS A 214 -0.52 -8.94 18.49
CA CYS A 214 -1.27 -8.93 19.75
C CYS A 214 -2.04 -7.62 19.97
N GLY A 215 -2.11 -6.76 18.96
CA GLY A 215 -2.88 -5.53 18.98
C GLY A 215 -2.14 -4.37 19.63
N VAL A 216 -2.92 -3.35 19.99
CA VAL A 216 -2.43 -2.12 20.63
C VAL A 216 -3.05 -1.99 22.02
N CYS A 217 -2.40 -1.21 22.88
CA CYS A 217 -2.92 -0.95 24.21
C CYS A 217 -4.16 -0.06 24.18
N PRO A 218 -4.99 -0.10 25.24
CA PRO A 218 -6.10 0.85 25.42
C PRO A 218 -5.63 2.30 25.36
N GLN A 219 -6.57 3.22 25.12
CA GLN A 219 -6.28 4.65 24.99
C GLN A 219 -5.49 5.18 26.20
N GLY A 220 -4.44 5.97 25.94
CA GLY A 220 -3.58 6.55 26.97
C GLY A 220 -2.50 5.62 27.49
N GLN A 221 -2.36 4.41 26.95
CA GLN A 221 -1.30 3.46 27.28
C GLN A 221 -0.38 3.24 26.07
N THR A 222 0.86 2.89 26.35
CA THR A 222 1.86 2.50 25.35
C THR A 222 2.25 1.02 25.53
N CYS A 223 2.62 0.38 24.44
CA CYS A 223 3.12 -0.99 24.48
C CYS A 223 4.63 -0.97 24.74
N THR A 224 5.06 -1.59 25.83
CA THR A 224 6.48 -1.64 26.21
C THR A 224 7.24 -2.69 25.41
N ALA A 225 8.57 -2.68 25.52
CA ALA A 225 9.44 -3.71 24.93
C ALA A 225 9.13 -5.13 25.46
N ASP A 226 8.58 -5.23 26.67
CA ASP A 226 8.15 -6.50 27.28
C ASP A 226 6.73 -6.91 26.84
N ASN A 227 6.18 -6.23 25.83
CA ASN A 227 4.84 -6.45 25.31
C ASN A 227 3.72 -6.31 26.36
N THR A 228 3.93 -5.43 27.35
CA THR A 228 2.93 -5.08 28.37
C THR A 228 2.39 -3.68 28.12
N CYS A 229 1.13 -3.45 28.49
CA CYS A 229 0.55 -2.12 28.40
C CYS A 229 0.90 -1.29 29.63
N CYS A 230 1.46 -0.11 29.39
CA CYS A 230 1.96 0.79 30.42
C CYS A 230 1.36 2.18 30.25
N THR A 231 0.96 2.81 31.36
CA THR A 231 0.47 4.19 31.35
C THR A 231 1.66 5.12 31.59
N PRO A 232 2.13 5.87 30.57
CA PRO A 232 3.31 6.72 30.72
C PRO A 232 3.03 7.85 31.69
N ALA A 233 3.98 8.10 32.59
CA ALA A 233 3.90 9.24 33.47
C ALA A 233 4.08 10.55 32.67
N THR A 234 3.61 11.66 33.25
CA THR A 234 3.83 13.01 32.73
C THR A 234 4.75 13.77 33.69
N CYS A 235 5.38 14.85 33.22
CA CYS A 235 6.18 15.72 34.10
C CYS A 235 5.37 16.18 35.33
N ALA A 236 4.09 16.52 35.12
CA ALA A 236 3.18 16.90 36.19
C ALA A 236 2.91 15.74 37.17
N SER A 237 2.64 14.52 36.68
CA SER A 237 2.37 13.38 37.57
C SER A 237 3.61 12.91 38.35
N LEU A 238 4.81 13.20 37.85
CA LEU A 238 6.08 12.94 38.54
C LEU A 238 6.52 14.08 39.46
N GLY A 239 5.76 15.19 39.53
CA GLY A 239 6.14 16.38 40.29
C GLY A 239 7.42 17.05 39.77
N ARG A 240 7.75 16.89 38.49
CA ARG A 240 8.94 17.45 37.85
C ARG A 240 8.59 18.72 37.08
N SER A 241 9.19 19.84 37.49
CA SER A 241 9.07 21.13 36.79
C SER A 241 10.16 21.38 35.75
N CYS A 242 11.19 20.53 35.70
CA CYS A 242 12.30 20.61 34.74
C CYS A 242 13.05 19.26 34.64
N GLY A 243 13.78 19.06 33.54
CA GLY A 243 14.66 17.92 33.24
C GLY A 243 14.42 17.36 31.84
N THR A 244 15.46 17.25 31.02
CA THR A 244 15.37 16.84 29.60
C THR A 244 15.39 15.31 29.37
N VAL A 245 15.55 14.52 30.43
CA VAL A 245 15.56 13.04 30.38
C VAL A 245 14.93 12.49 31.65
N VAL A 246 13.64 12.76 31.85
CA VAL A 246 12.89 12.21 32.99
C VAL A 246 12.22 10.91 32.56
N PRO A 247 12.53 9.74 33.16
CA PRO A 247 11.89 8.48 32.76
C PRO A 247 10.38 8.53 32.96
N ASP A 248 9.62 8.09 31.95
CA ASP A 248 8.16 8.02 32.02
C ASP A 248 7.63 6.75 32.72
N GLY A 249 8.54 5.82 33.06
CA GLY A 249 8.21 4.53 33.67
C GLY A 249 7.78 3.43 32.69
N CYS A 250 7.66 3.75 31.39
CA CYS A 250 7.27 2.84 30.31
C CYS A 250 8.37 2.62 29.26
N GLY A 251 9.58 3.12 29.52
CA GLY A 251 10.75 2.95 28.66
C GLY A 251 11.04 4.14 27.74
N TYR A 252 10.30 5.23 27.87
CA TYR A 252 10.58 6.49 27.19
C TYR A 252 11.06 7.57 28.18
N ALA A 253 11.59 8.66 27.62
CA ALA A 253 12.01 9.82 28.38
C ALA A 253 11.10 11.00 28.05
N LEU A 254 10.73 11.74 29.09
CA LEU A 254 10.03 13.01 29.02
C LEU A 254 11.05 14.15 29.02
N ASP A 255 10.75 15.18 28.23
CA ASP A 255 11.38 16.48 28.35
C ASP A 255 10.46 17.41 29.16
N CYS A 256 10.83 17.66 30.41
CA CYS A 256 10.13 18.56 31.32
C CYS A 256 10.65 20.00 31.25
N GLY A 257 11.50 20.32 30.26
CA GLY A 257 12.10 21.64 30.06
C GLY A 257 13.47 21.79 30.74
N ALA A 258 14.19 22.85 30.39
CA ALA A 258 15.51 23.13 30.95
C ALA A 258 15.40 23.47 32.45
N CYS A 259 16.24 22.84 33.27
CA CYS A 259 16.33 23.23 34.67
C CYS A 259 17.05 24.57 34.81
N PRO A 260 16.57 25.46 35.72
CA PRO A 260 17.29 26.67 36.01
C PRO A 260 18.70 26.32 36.52
N VAL A 261 19.71 26.90 35.87
CA VAL A 261 21.08 26.86 36.38
C VAL A 261 21.12 27.64 37.69
N ARG A 262 21.58 26.98 38.74
CA ARG A 262 21.88 27.63 40.02
C ARG A 262 23.25 28.27 39.99
#